data_AF-A0A943TWX3-F1
#
_entry.id   AF-A0A943TWX3-F1
#
_cell.length_a   1.000
_cell.length_b   1.000
_cell.length_c   1.000
_cell.angle_alpha   90.00
_cell.angle_beta   90.00
_cell.angle_gamma   90.00
#
_symmetry.space_group_name_H-M   'P 1'
#
loop_
_entity.id
_entity.type
_entity.pdbx_description
1 polymer ?
#
loop_
_entity_poly.entity_id
_entity_poly.type
_entity_poly.pdbx_seq_one_letter_code
_entity_poly.pdbx_strand_id
1 'polypeptide(L)'
;MARDLNRELLKLAAFSDDEIEAFLPQWLETAERVKIDDDTLIYALDTYIPQNWDIKYLGVRKMIGAYLRELNDIVHTPEMKAKGVKILYGILPAIANYYYAAKNAGGEGIFIGFPDLLMVNTLNSFFH
;
A
#
# COMPACT_ATOMS: atom_id res chain seq x y z
N MET A 1 14.60 23.01 -7.75
CA MET A 1 13.87 22.50 -6.58
C MET A 1 14.21 21.03 -6.44
N ALA A 2 14.47 20.54 -5.23
CA ALA A 2 14.54 19.10 -5.02
C ALA A 2 13.17 18.48 -5.39
N ARG A 3 13.16 17.31 -6.04
CA ARG A 3 11.94 16.57 -6.36
C ARG A 3 11.23 16.18 -5.07
N ASP A 4 9.90 16.22 -5.06
CA ASP A 4 9.12 15.61 -3.98
C ASP A 4 8.73 14.19 -4.42
N LEU A 5 9.66 13.25 -4.22
CA LEU A 5 9.56 11.89 -4.73
C LEU A 5 8.32 11.16 -4.21
N ASN A 6 7.97 11.36 -2.94
CA ASN A 6 6.80 10.74 -2.33
C ASN A 6 5.50 11.27 -2.95
N ARG A 7 5.38 12.58 -3.17
CA ARG A 7 4.23 13.14 -3.90
C ARG A 7 4.18 12.69 -5.34
N GLU A 8 5.32 12.60 -6.02
CA GLU A 8 5.40 12.08 -7.39
C GLU A 8 4.89 10.64 -7.47
N LEU A 9 5.27 9.77 -6.53
CA LEU A 9 4.76 8.41 -6.42
C LEU A 9 3.25 8.37 -6.20
N LEU A 10 2.72 9.16 -5.26
CA LEU A 10 1.28 9.16 -4.99
C LEU A 10 0.48 9.72 -6.18
N LYS A 11 1.01 10.73 -6.89
CA LYS A 11 0.44 11.21 -8.16
C LYS A 11 0.47 10.12 -9.22
N LEU A 12 1.59 9.41 -9.38
CA LEU A 12 1.68 8.27 -10.29
C LEU A 12 0.66 7.20 -9.92
N ALA A 13 0.43 6.94 -8.63
CA ALA A 13 -0.55 6.00 -8.10
C ALA A 13 -2.01 6.52 -8.15
N ALA A 14 -2.25 7.61 -8.89
CA ALA A 14 -3.56 8.19 -9.17
C ALA A 14 -4.33 8.68 -7.93
N PHE A 15 -3.62 9.11 -6.89
CA PHE A 15 -4.21 9.92 -5.82
C PHE A 15 -4.52 11.31 -6.36
N SER A 16 -5.68 11.86 -5.99
CA SER A 16 -5.98 13.28 -6.15
C SER A 16 -5.14 14.14 -5.21
N ASP A 17 -5.00 15.44 -5.49
CA ASP A 17 -4.21 16.33 -4.63
C ASP A 17 -4.72 16.33 -3.18
N ASP A 18 -6.04 16.32 -2.96
CA ASP A 18 -6.64 16.23 -1.62
C ASP A 18 -6.30 14.90 -0.91
N GLU A 19 -6.35 13.78 -1.66
CA GLU A 19 -5.95 12.48 -1.11
C GLU A 19 -4.47 12.43 -0.77
N ILE A 20 -3.61 13.11 -1.54
CA ILE A 20 -2.18 13.20 -1.25
C ILE A 20 -1.97 13.96 0.04
N GLU A 21 -2.56 15.14 0.22
CA GLU A 21 -2.39 15.89 1.48
C GLU A 21 -2.85 15.10 2.70
N ALA A 22 -3.96 14.36 2.58
CA ALA A 22 -4.49 13.55 3.67
C ALA A 22 -3.61 12.32 3.98
N PHE A 23 -3.07 11.68 2.95
CA PHE A 23 -2.37 10.39 3.09
C PHE A 23 -0.85 10.53 3.27
N LEU A 24 -0.25 11.61 2.77
CA LEU A 24 1.20 11.79 2.74
C LEU A 24 1.87 11.63 4.11
N PRO A 25 1.36 12.19 5.23
CA PRO A 25 1.99 12.00 6.53
C PRO A 25 2.10 10.52 6.93
N GLN A 26 1.04 9.75 6.67
CA GLN A 26 1.00 8.32 6.99
C GLN A 26 1.85 7.48 6.02
N TRP A 27 1.90 7.91 4.75
CA TRP A 27 2.78 7.32 3.75
C TRP A 27 4.26 7.49 4.10
N LEU A 28 4.68 8.68 4.56
CA LEU A 28 6.08 8.92 4.95
C LEU A 28 6.51 8.00 6.10
N GLU A 29 5.66 7.82 7.10
CA GLU A 29 5.89 6.86 8.19
C GLU A 29 5.93 5.42 7.66
N THR A 30 5.04 5.06 6.73
CA THR A 30 5.05 3.73 6.10
C THR A 30 6.36 3.50 5.36
N ALA A 31 6.78 4.43 4.51
CA ALA A 31 8.02 4.36 3.74
C ALA A 31 9.25 4.19 4.64
N GLU A 32 9.32 4.93 5.75
CA GLU A 32 10.38 4.77 6.75
C GLU A 32 10.37 3.37 7.36
N ARG A 33 9.21 2.87 7.82
CA ARG A 33 9.08 1.54 8.44
C ARG A 33 9.44 0.40 7.50
N VAL A 34 9.17 0.56 6.20
CA VAL A 34 9.55 -0.44 5.16
C VAL A 34 10.87 -0.15 4.48
N LYS A 35 11.61 0.88 4.92
CA LYS A 35 12.95 1.27 4.43
C LYS A 35 12.98 1.62 2.94
N ILE A 36 11.97 2.33 2.47
CA ILE A 36 11.98 2.97 1.15
C ILE A 36 12.68 4.32 1.29
N ASP A 37 13.86 4.44 0.68
CA ASP A 37 14.64 5.68 0.63
C ASP A 37 14.51 6.40 -0.72
N ASP A 38 15.16 7.56 -0.84
CA ASP A 38 15.12 8.40 -2.04
C ASP A 38 15.69 7.69 -3.28
N ASP A 39 16.77 6.92 -3.13
CA ASP A 39 17.38 6.17 -4.24
C ASP A 39 16.42 5.08 -4.76
N THR A 40 15.76 4.38 -3.83
CA THR A 40 14.72 3.40 -4.13
C THR A 40 13.53 4.05 -4.84
N LEU A 41 13.07 5.21 -4.36
CA LEU A 41 11.97 5.96 -5.01
C LEU A 41 12.34 6.44 -6.41
N ILE A 42 13.55 6.97 -6.59
CA ILE A 42 14.05 7.40 -7.91
C ILE A 42 14.06 6.22 -8.87
N TYR A 43 14.60 5.07 -8.46
CA TYR A 43 14.62 3.87 -9.29
C TYR A 43 13.20 3.39 -9.63
N ALA A 44 12.30 3.35 -8.65
CA ALA A 44 10.91 2.98 -8.84
C ALA A 44 10.20 3.89 -9.87
N LEU A 45 10.31 5.21 -9.70
CA LEU A 45 9.62 6.22 -10.50
C LEU A 45 10.17 6.33 -11.92
N ASP A 46 11.50 6.34 -12.05
CA ASP A 46 12.16 6.71 -13.30
C ASP A 46 12.50 5.47 -14.15
N THR A 47 12.57 4.29 -13.54
CA THR A 47 13.02 3.05 -14.20
C THR A 47 12.01 1.93 -14.06
N TYR A 48 11.79 1.43 -12.84
CA TYR A 48 11.13 0.13 -12.66
C TYR A 48 9.65 0.17 -13.03
N ILE A 49 8.87 1.09 -12.44
CA ILE A 49 7.43 1.16 -12.67
C ILE A 49 7.13 1.45 -14.14
N PRO A 50 7.75 2.45 -14.81
CA PRO A 50 7.49 2.71 -16.22
C PRO A 50 7.84 1.55 -17.17
N GLN A 51 8.83 0.72 -16.84
CA GLN A 51 9.26 -0.39 -17.69
C GLN A 51 8.41 -1.65 -17.50
N ASN A 52 7.92 -1.89 -16.29
CA ASN A 52 7.24 -3.14 -15.93
C ASN A 52 5.71 -3.02 -15.84
N TRP A 53 5.18 -1.79 -15.75
CA TRP A 53 3.75 -1.53 -15.63
C TRP A 53 3.25 -0.60 -16.72
N ASP A 54 2.08 -0.92 -17.28
CA ASP A 54 1.47 -0.10 -18.34
C ASP A 54 0.72 1.10 -17.75
N ILE A 55 1.48 2.04 -17.16
CA ILE A 55 0.99 3.19 -16.40
C ILE A 55 0.21 4.20 -17.25
N LYS A 56 0.14 4.03 -18.58
CA LYS A 56 -0.78 4.81 -19.41
C LYS A 56 -2.25 4.54 -19.06
N TYR A 57 -2.54 3.37 -18.47
CA TYR A 57 -3.89 3.03 -18.03
C TYR A 57 -4.14 3.48 -16.59
N LEU A 58 -5.21 4.27 -16.41
CA LEU A 58 -5.65 4.72 -15.09
C LEU A 58 -5.92 3.57 -14.13
N GLY A 59 -6.46 2.44 -14.63
CA GLY A 59 -6.74 1.26 -13.82
C GLY A 59 -5.48 0.67 -13.18
N VAL A 60 -4.36 0.62 -13.92
CA VAL A 60 -3.07 0.16 -13.40
C VAL A 60 -2.57 1.10 -12.31
N ARG A 61 -2.60 2.41 -12.56
CA ARG A 61 -2.19 3.42 -11.57
C ARG A 61 -3.01 3.36 -10.28
N LYS A 62 -4.34 3.22 -10.38
CA LYS A 62 -5.24 3.05 -9.22
C LYS A 62 -4.95 1.77 -8.44
N MET A 63 -4.59 0.68 -9.13
CA MET A 63 -4.21 -0.57 -8.50
C MET A 63 -2.89 -0.41 -7.70
N ILE A 64 -1.89 0.29 -8.26
CA ILE A 64 -0.68 0.67 -7.50
C ILE A 64 -1.09 1.43 -6.24
N GLY A 65 -1.99 2.42 -6.38
CA GLY A 65 -2.46 3.20 -5.23
C GLY A 65 -3.20 2.37 -4.17
N ALA A 66 -4.00 1.39 -4.58
CA ALA A 66 -4.62 0.46 -3.65
C ALA A 66 -3.57 -0.35 -2.87
N TYR A 67 -2.53 -0.83 -3.54
CA TYR A 67 -1.45 -1.55 -2.87
C TYR A 67 -0.64 -0.69 -1.89
N LEU A 68 -0.39 0.58 -2.22
CA LEU A 68 0.25 1.50 -1.27
C LEU A 68 -0.60 1.73 -0.01
N ARG A 69 -1.94 1.82 -0.16
CA ARG A 69 -2.88 1.93 0.97
C ARG A 69 -2.90 0.66 1.82
N GLU A 70 -2.95 -0.51 1.18
CA GLU A 70 -2.93 -1.78 1.92
C GLU A 70 -1.59 -2.02 2.62
N LEU A 71 -0.46 -1.65 2.02
CA LEU A 71 0.85 -1.70 2.68
C LEU A 71 0.86 -0.81 3.93
N ASN A 72 0.35 0.41 3.80
CA ASN A 72 0.18 1.32 4.94
C ASN A 72 -0.68 0.69 6.04
N ASP A 73 -1.82 0.09 5.70
CA ASP A 73 -2.69 -0.54 6.70
C ASP A 73 -1.99 -1.71 7.42
N ILE A 74 -1.25 -2.54 6.69
CA ILE A 74 -0.48 -3.66 7.25
C ILE A 74 0.57 -3.17 8.24
N VAL A 75 1.34 -2.15 7.86
CA VAL A 75 2.40 -1.55 8.69
C VAL A 75 1.84 -0.93 9.98
N HIS A 76 0.58 -0.50 9.95
CA HIS A 76 -0.12 0.11 11.09
C HIS A 76 -1.04 -0.85 11.88
N THR A 77 -0.98 -2.15 11.59
CA THR A 77 -1.72 -3.17 12.36
C THR A 77 -1.38 -3.20 13.86
N PRO A 78 -0.16 -2.88 14.34
CA PRO A 78 0.11 -2.76 15.77
C PRO A 78 -0.77 -1.69 16.46
N GLU A 79 -0.94 -0.53 15.83
CA GLU A 79 -1.76 0.58 16.32
C GLU A 79 -3.25 0.22 16.29
N MET A 80 -3.70 -0.46 15.24
CA MET A 80 -5.06 -1.00 15.18
C MET A 80 -5.33 -1.98 16.34
N LYS A 81 -4.38 -2.90 16.58
CA LYS A 81 -4.47 -3.87 17.68
C LYS A 81 -4.51 -3.19 19.05
N ALA A 82 -3.72 -2.13 19.24
CA ALA A 82 -3.74 -1.33 20.48
C ALA A 82 -5.10 -0.65 20.71
N LYS A 83 -5.81 -0.28 19.63
CA LYS A 83 -7.18 0.26 19.67
C LYS A 83 -8.27 -0.81 19.81
N GLY A 84 -7.90 -2.08 19.93
CA GLY A 84 -8.82 -3.21 20.14
C GLY A 84 -9.30 -3.90 18.87
N VAL A 85 -8.84 -3.47 17.68
CA VAL A 85 -9.17 -4.11 16.41
C VAL A 85 -8.56 -5.52 16.37
N LYS A 86 -9.36 -6.51 15.98
CA LYS A 86 -8.89 -7.88 15.78
C LYS A 86 -8.22 -7.98 14.42
N ILE A 87 -7.09 -8.68 14.36
CA ILE A 87 -6.30 -8.82 13.15
C ILE A 87 -6.41 -10.26 12.66
N LEU A 88 -6.87 -10.45 11.43
CA LEU A 88 -6.91 -11.74 10.74
C LEU A 88 -6.01 -11.68 9.52
N TYR A 89 -4.93 -12.45 9.53
CA TYR A 89 -4.06 -12.57 8.37
C TYR A 89 -4.46 -13.76 7.50
N GLY A 90 -4.58 -13.51 6.20
CA GLY A 90 -4.68 -14.53 5.17
C GLY A 90 -3.32 -14.90 4.59
N ILE A 91 -3.29 -16.04 3.90
CA ILE A 91 -2.15 -16.55 3.13
C ILE A 91 -2.71 -17.24 1.88
N LEU A 92 -1.97 -17.22 0.77
CA LEU A 92 -2.38 -17.91 -0.45
C LEU A 92 -1.93 -19.39 -0.49
N PRO A 93 -2.72 -20.30 -1.09
CA PRO A 93 -4.06 -20.07 -1.64
C PRO A 93 -5.10 -19.92 -0.52
N ALA A 94 -6.12 -19.08 -0.76
CA ALA A 94 -7.10 -18.73 0.25
C ALA A 94 -8.53 -18.96 -0.23
N ILE A 95 -9.40 -19.46 0.65
CA ILE A 95 -10.83 -19.56 0.39
C ILE A 95 -11.48 -18.25 0.86
N ALA A 96 -11.83 -17.38 -0.09
CA ALA A 96 -12.28 -16.01 0.15
C ALA A 96 -13.49 -15.92 1.11
N ASN A 97 -14.40 -16.91 1.06
CA ASN A 97 -15.64 -16.90 1.83
C ASN A 97 -15.44 -16.78 3.35
N TYR A 98 -14.36 -17.34 3.91
CA TYR A 98 -14.08 -17.24 5.34
C TYR A 98 -13.75 -15.80 5.76
N TYR A 99 -12.99 -15.08 4.94
CA TYR A 99 -12.63 -13.68 5.21
C TYR A 99 -13.85 -12.77 5.07
N TYR A 100 -14.70 -12.99 4.07
CA TYR A 100 -15.95 -12.24 3.94
C TYR A 100 -16.88 -12.47 5.11
N ALA A 101 -17.04 -13.73 5.56
CA ALA A 101 -17.84 -14.04 6.74
C ALA A 101 -17.29 -13.34 7.99
N ALA A 102 -15.97 -13.36 8.19
CA ALA A 102 -15.31 -12.69 9.30
C ALA A 102 -15.50 -11.17 9.25
N LYS A 103 -15.32 -10.53 8.08
CA LYS A 103 -15.53 -9.08 7.92
C LYS A 103 -16.99 -8.68 8.14
N ASN A 104 -17.94 -9.46 7.61
CA ASN A 104 -19.37 -9.21 7.81
C ASN A 104 -19.78 -9.32 9.29
N ALA A 105 -19.22 -10.28 10.03
CA ALA A 105 -19.52 -10.46 11.44
C ALA A 105 -18.81 -9.43 12.34
N GLY A 106 -17.56 -9.08 12.02
CA GLY A 106 -16.73 -8.20 12.85
C GLY A 106 -16.84 -6.71 12.53
N GLY A 107 -17.36 -6.33 11.35
CA GLY A 107 -17.46 -4.94 10.91
C GLY A 107 -16.11 -4.21 10.99
N GLU A 108 -16.10 -3.03 11.60
CA GLU A 108 -14.88 -2.25 11.85
C GLU A 108 -14.02 -2.79 13.01
N GLY A 109 -14.55 -3.74 13.78
CA GLY A 109 -13.82 -4.41 14.86
C GLY A 109 -12.79 -5.44 14.37
N ILE A 110 -12.72 -5.69 13.06
CA ILE A 110 -11.77 -6.61 12.44
C ILE A 110 -11.09 -5.98 11.21
N PHE A 111 -9.78 -6.10 11.19
CA PHE A 111 -8.95 -5.88 10.01
C PHE A 111 -8.55 -7.24 9.43
N ILE A 112 -8.65 -7.36 8.12
CA ILE A 112 -8.23 -8.54 7.37
C ILE A 112 -7.21 -8.08 6.34
N GLY A 113 -6.04 -8.73 6.31
CA GLY A 113 -4.99 -8.43 5.34
C GLY A 113 -4.24 -9.70 4.93
N PHE A 114 -3.47 -9.60 3.85
CA PHE A 114 -2.62 -10.68 3.34
C PHE A 114 -1.16 -10.20 3.31
N PRO A 115 -0.47 -10.11 4.46
CA PRO A 115 0.82 -9.44 4.55
C PRO A 115 1.88 -10.06 3.64
N ASP A 116 1.86 -11.39 3.46
CA ASP A 116 2.77 -12.10 2.57
C ASP A 116 2.62 -11.63 1.12
N LEU A 117 1.39 -11.65 0.60
CA LEU A 117 1.07 -11.23 -0.76
C LEU A 117 1.38 -9.74 -0.95
N LEU A 118 0.97 -8.92 0.01
CA LEU A 118 1.01 -7.47 -0.10
C LEU A 118 2.43 -6.92 0.03
N MET A 119 3.22 -7.42 0.98
CA MET A 119 4.60 -7.00 1.11
C MET A 119 5.42 -7.47 -0.08
N VAL A 120 5.26 -8.72 -0.53
CA VAL A 120 5.99 -9.24 -1.69
C VAL A 120 5.61 -8.48 -2.96
N ASN A 121 4.30 -8.30 -3.23
CA ASN A 121 3.87 -7.64 -4.45
C ASN A 121 4.17 -6.14 -4.43
N THR A 122 3.97 -5.45 -3.31
CA THR A 122 4.17 -3.99 -3.27
C THR A 122 5.65 -3.65 -3.24
N LEU A 123 6.44 -4.29 -2.37
CA LEU A 123 7.86 -3.97 -2.24
C LEU A 123 8.66 -4.43 -3.45
N ASN A 124 8.48 -5.67 -3.91
CA ASN A 124 9.23 -6.11 -5.09
C ASN A 124 8.68 -5.47 -6.35
N SER A 125 7.37 -5.53 -6.59
CA SER A 125 6.85 -5.13 -7.91
C SER A 125 6.81 -3.62 -8.14
N PHE A 126 7.16 -2.78 -7.16
CA PHE A 126 7.29 -1.33 -7.36
C PHE A 126 8.67 -0.80 -7.05
N PHE A 127 9.42 -1.41 -6.13
CA PHE A 127 10.65 -0.84 -5.59
C PHE A 127 11.91 -1.71 -5.83
N HIS A 128 11.81 -2.90 -6.43
CA HIS A 128 12.95 -3.79 -6.76
C HIS A 128 12.88 -4.42 -8.14
#